data_AF-A0A1F4DYB3-F1
#
_entry.id   AF-A0A1F4DYB3-F1
#
_cell.length_a   1.000
_cell.length_b   1.000
_cell.length_c   1.000
_cell.angle_alpha   90.00
_cell.angle_beta   90.00
_cell.angle_gamma   90.00
#
_symmetry.space_group_name_H-M   'P 1'
#
loop_
_entity.id
_entity.type
_entity.pdbx_description
1 polymer ?
#
loop_
_entity_poly.entity_id
_entity_poly.type
_entity_poly.pdbx_seq_one_letter_code
_entity_poly.pdbx_strand_id
1 'polypeptide(L)'
;MGSGGYETEAEVLFNRINVHGYFMEYDTDRAGGFEPLRLVPKGKTVMLGQVTTKTGALESKDLLRRRIEEAAKFIDLDKLALSG
;
A
#
# COMPACT_ATOMS: atom_id res chain seq x y z
N MET A 1 3.06 20.91 6.58
CA MET A 1 2.62 20.89 5.16
C MET A 1 3.49 19.87 4.44
N GLY A 2 2.89 18.78 3.97
CA GLY A 2 3.59 17.64 3.38
C GLY A 2 2.81 16.33 3.53
N SER A 3 1.47 16.38 3.50
CA SER A 3 0.59 15.20 3.44
C SER A 3 0.48 14.71 1.99
N GLY A 4 1.63 14.54 1.33
CA GLY A 4 1.77 14.06 -0.05
C GLY A 4 1.97 12.55 -0.02
N GLY A 5 0.93 11.83 0.38
CA GLY A 5 0.85 10.39 0.14
C GLY A 5 0.71 10.11 -1.35
N TYR A 6 0.53 8.83 -1.72
CA TYR A 6 0.44 8.43 -3.12
C TYR A 6 -0.70 9.08 -3.93
N GLU A 7 -1.65 9.79 -3.30
CA GLU A 7 -2.79 10.43 -4.01
C GLU A 7 -2.35 11.39 -5.11
N THR A 8 -1.24 12.14 -4.92
CA THR A 8 -0.80 13.16 -5.91
C THR A 8 -0.13 12.51 -7.13
N GLU A 9 0.56 11.39 -6.93
CA GLU A 9 1.34 10.71 -7.96
C GLU A 9 0.69 9.42 -8.48
N ALA A 10 -0.38 8.91 -7.87
CA ALA A 10 -0.98 7.61 -8.17
C ALA A 10 -1.42 7.47 -9.63
N GLU A 11 -1.96 8.53 -10.23
CA GLU A 11 -2.38 8.50 -11.63
C GLU A 11 -1.18 8.28 -12.57
N VAL A 12 -0.05 8.93 -12.28
CA VAL A 12 1.20 8.75 -13.04
C VAL A 12 1.80 7.37 -12.75
N LEU A 13 1.88 7.00 -11.47
CA LEU A 13 2.48 5.75 -11.00
C LEU A 13 1.78 4.54 -11.62
N PHE A 14 0.45 4.52 -11.60
CA PHE A 14 -0.31 3.34 -12.01
C PHE A 14 -0.58 3.25 -13.51
N ASN A 15 -0.70 4.40 -14.21
CA ASN A 15 -1.06 4.42 -15.62
C ASN A 15 0.13 4.60 -16.59
N ARG A 16 1.28 5.11 -16.13
CA ARG A 16 2.47 5.28 -16.99
C ARG A 16 3.52 4.20 -16.84
N ILE A 17 3.43 3.36 -15.81
CA ILE A 17 4.43 2.32 -15.52
C ILE A 17 3.85 0.93 -15.80
N ASN A 18 4.44 0.24 -16.77
CA ASN A 18 4.03 -1.12 -17.12
C ASN A 18 4.78 -2.19 -16.32
N VAL A 19 4.46 -2.31 -15.03
CA VAL A 19 4.95 -3.38 -14.14
C VAL A 19 3.84 -4.34 -13.73
N HIS A 20 4.23 -5.55 -13.30
CA HIS A 20 3.32 -6.59 -12.80
C HIS A 20 2.80 -6.32 -11.38
N GLY A 21 3.54 -5.53 -10.59
CA GLY A 21 3.12 -5.15 -9.26
C GLY A 21 3.94 -4.00 -8.69
N TYR A 22 3.44 -3.44 -7.59
CA TYR A 22 4.02 -2.30 -6.90
C TYR A 22 4.39 -2.69 -5.47
N PHE A 23 5.57 -2.28 -5.02
CA PHE A 23 5.92 -2.26 -3.60
C PHE A 23 5.63 -0.86 -3.08
N MET A 24 4.75 -0.76 -2.09
CA MET A 24 4.28 0.51 -1.56
C MET A 24 4.48 0.52 -0.05
N GLU A 25 5.27 1.48 0.42
CA GLU A 25 5.59 1.64 1.84
C GLU A 25 4.51 2.48 2.52
N TYR A 26 3.90 1.94 3.56
CA TYR A 26 2.89 2.63 4.39
C TYR A 26 3.31 2.63 5.87
N ASP A 27 4.62 2.53 6.12
CA ASP A 27 5.22 2.43 7.46
C ASP A 27 5.16 3.74 8.27
N THR A 28 4.85 4.88 7.64
CA THR A 28 4.84 6.20 8.28
C THR A 28 3.56 6.98 8.01
N ASP A 29 3.17 7.88 8.93
CA ASP A 29 2.00 8.77 8.80
C ASP A 29 2.04 9.66 7.53
N ARG A 30 3.23 9.81 6.93
CA ARG A 30 3.44 10.58 5.70
C ARG A 30 2.93 9.86 4.45
N ALA A 31 2.79 8.53 4.48
CA ALA A 31 2.32 7.73 3.35
C ALA A 31 0.85 7.98 2.99
N GLY A 32 0.07 8.57 3.90
CA GLY A 32 -1.36 8.78 3.72
C GLY A 32 -2.15 7.47 3.84
N GLY A 33 -3.40 7.51 3.37
CA GLY A 33 -4.28 6.34 3.39
C GLY A 33 -4.20 5.48 2.11
N PHE A 34 -5.07 4.48 2.04
CA PHE A 34 -5.13 3.51 0.94
C PHE A 34 -6.06 3.93 -0.21
N GLU A 35 -6.68 5.11 -0.13
CA GLU A 35 -7.56 5.66 -1.18
C GLU A 35 -6.95 5.61 -2.59
N PRO A 36 -5.63 5.84 -2.79
CA PRO A 36 -5.04 5.80 -4.13
C PRO A 36 -5.09 4.41 -4.78
N LEU A 37 -5.20 3.32 -4.00
CA LEU A 37 -5.22 1.95 -4.53
C LEU A 37 -6.41 1.68 -5.47
N ARG A 38 -7.47 2.50 -5.39
CA ARG A 38 -8.61 2.47 -6.34
C ARG A 38 -8.19 2.70 -7.80
N LEU A 39 -7.03 3.33 -8.01
CA LEU A 39 -6.50 3.67 -9.34
C LEU A 39 -5.61 2.56 -9.89
N VAL A 40 -5.35 1.48 -9.14
CA VAL A 40 -4.53 0.36 -9.59
C VAL A 40 -5.25 -0.40 -10.72
N PRO A 41 -4.62 -0.56 -11.90
CA PRO A 41 -5.18 -1.34 -12.98
C PRO A 41 -5.44 -2.79 -12.57
N LYS A 42 -6.56 -3.35 -13.05
CA LYS A 42 -6.90 -4.75 -12.85
C LYS A 42 -5.75 -5.67 -13.31
N GLY A 43 -5.49 -6.70 -12.52
CA GLY A 43 -4.45 -7.70 -12.81
C GLY A 43 -3.05 -7.34 -12.29
N LYS A 44 -2.86 -6.16 -11.70
CA LYS A 44 -1.62 -5.82 -10.98
C LYS A 44 -1.74 -6.19 -9.50
N THR A 45 -0.59 -6.48 -8.87
CA THR A 45 -0.50 -6.82 -7.44
C THR A 45 0.14 -5.66 -6.67
N VAL A 46 -0.35 -5.38 -5.47
CA VAL A 46 0.23 -4.38 -4.56
C VAL A 46 0.77 -5.09 -3.32
N MET A 47 2.06 -4.88 -3.07
CA MET A 47 2.73 -5.34 -1.86
C MET A 47 2.79 -4.19 -0.87
N LEU A 48 2.11 -4.35 0.27
CA LEU A 48 2.08 -3.36 1.34
C LEU A 48 3.30 -3.60 2.24
N GLY A 49 4.23 -2.65 2.23
CA GLY A 49 5.30 -2.52 3.22
C GLY A 49 4.70 -2.09 4.54
N GLN A 50 4.36 -3.07 5.37
CA GLN A 50 3.72 -2.90 6.68
C GLN A 50 4.58 -3.42 7.82
N VAL A 51 5.63 -4.19 7.48
CA VAL A 51 6.57 -4.75 8.44
C VAL A 51 7.85 -3.92 8.36
N THR A 52 8.21 -3.24 9.45
CA THR A 52 9.44 -2.46 9.49
C THR A 52 10.62 -3.35 9.85
N THR A 53 11.67 -3.31 9.04
CA THR A 53 12.99 -3.88 9.40
C THR A 53 13.84 -2.90 10.23
N LYS A 54 13.35 -1.67 10.44
CA LYS A 54 14.09 -0.59 11.11
C LYS A 54 14.03 -0.69 12.64
N THR A 55 13.05 -1.39 13.18
CA THR A 55 12.92 -1.63 14.63
C THR A 55 12.75 -3.12 14.88
N GLY A 56 13.32 -3.63 15.97
CA GLY A 56 13.18 -5.06 16.35
C GLY A 56 11.80 -5.41 16.93
N ALA A 57 10.83 -4.50 16.86
CA ALA A 57 9.50 -4.69 17.39
C ALA A 57 8.59 -5.25 16.28
N LEU A 58 8.10 -6.47 16.48
CA LEU A 58 7.15 -7.09 15.56
C LEU A 58 5.80 -6.37 15.63
N GLU A 59 5.21 -6.12 14.47
CA GLU A 59 3.84 -5.63 14.37
C GLU A 59 2.87 -6.68 14.91
N SER A 60 1.82 -6.22 15.58
CA SER A 60 0.79 -7.13 16.05
C SER A 60 -0.01 -7.68 14.88
N LYS A 61 -0.41 -8.96 14.97
CA LYS A 61 -1.29 -9.60 13.98
C LYS A 61 -2.57 -8.80 13.75
N ASP A 62 -3.12 -8.22 14.81
CA ASP A 62 -4.33 -7.41 14.75
C ASP A 62 -4.13 -6.10 13.98
N LEU A 63 -2.97 -5.46 14.12
CA LEU A 63 -2.62 -4.26 13.35
C LEU A 63 -2.51 -4.58 11.86
N LEU A 64 -1.75 -5.64 11.52
CA LEU A 64 -1.59 -6.07 10.13
C LEU A 64 -2.94 -6.43 9.49
N ARG A 65 -3.79 -7.16 10.22
CA ARG A 65 -5.13 -7.51 9.76
C ARG A 65 -5.97 -6.27 9.47
N ARG A 66 -6.02 -5.30 10.39
CA ARG A 66 -6.78 -4.05 10.20
C ARG A 66 -6.30 -3.27 8.98
N ARG A 67 -4.98 -3.16 8.78
CA ARG A 67 -4.44 -2.46 7.62
C ARG A 67 -4.75 -3.16 6.30
N ILE A 68 -4.71 -4.50 6.27
CA ILE A 68 -5.16 -5.27 5.10
C ILE A 68 -6.65 -5.03 4.84
N GLU A 69 -7.49 -5.07 5.88
CA GLU A 69 -8.94 -4.82 5.76
C GLU A 69 -9.25 -3.40 5.27
N GLU A 70 -8.43 -2.40 5.65
CA GLU A 70 -8.54 -1.03 5.14
C GLU A 70 -8.15 -0.93 3.67
N ALA A 71 -7.02 -1.53 3.26
CA ALA A 71 -6.59 -1.55 1.86
C ALA A 71 -7.57 -2.33 0.96
N ALA A 72 -8.15 -3.42 1.47
CA ALA A 72 -9.12 -4.25 0.76
C ALA A 72 -10.44 -3.53 0.45
N LYS A 73 -10.68 -2.33 1.00
CA LYS A 73 -11.80 -1.46 0.60
C LYS A 73 -11.60 -0.83 -0.77
N PHE A 74 -10.36 -0.75 -1.25
CA PHE A 74 -9.99 -0.03 -2.47
C PHE A 74 -9.47 -0.94 -3.58
N ILE A 75 -8.99 -2.14 -3.24
CA ILE A 75 -8.47 -3.13 -4.19
C ILE A 75 -8.85 -4.55 -3.73
N ASP A 76 -9.01 -5.47 -4.67
CA ASP A 76 -9.35 -6.87 -4.37
C ASP A 76 -8.27 -7.52 -3.48
N LEU A 77 -8.69 -8.27 -2.47
CA LEU A 77 -7.80 -8.91 -1.49
C LEU A 77 -6.81 -9.88 -2.14
N ASP A 78 -7.18 -10.53 -3.25
CA ASP A 78 -6.30 -11.44 -4.01
C ASP A 78 -5.18 -10.70 -4.78
N LYS A 79 -5.22 -9.37 -4.82
CA LYS A 79 -4.17 -8.50 -5.37
C LYS A 79 -3.31 -7.85 -4.30
N LEU A 80 -3.56 -8.15 -3.03
CA LEU A 80 -2.77 -7.66 -1.91
C LEU A 80 -1.76 -8.71 -1.45
N ALA A 81 -0.54 -8.26 -1.22
CA ALA A 81 0.50 -9.02 -0.54
C ALA A 81 1.11 -8.17 0.59
N LEU A 82 1.74 -8.84 1.56
CA LEU A 82 2.52 -8.18 2.61
C LEU A 82 4.01 -8.32 2.30
N SER A 83 4.76 -7.25 2.54
CA SER A 83 6.23 -7.25 2.52
C SER A 83 6.80 -6.64 3.79
N GLY A 84 8.04 -7.02 4.09
CA GLY A 84 8.87 -6.51 5.18
C GLY A 84 10.32 -6.35 4.75
#